data_AF-A0A2S8AFK8-F1
#
_entry.id   AF-A0A2S8AFK8-F1
#
_cell.length_a   1.000
_cell.length_b   1.000
_cell.length_c   1.000
_cell.angle_alpha   90.00
_cell.angle_beta   90.00
_cell.angle_gamma   90.00
#
_symmetry.space_group_name_H-M   'P 1'
#
loop_
_entity.id
_entity.type
_entity.pdbx_description
1 polymer ?
#
loop_
_entity_poly.entity_id
_entity_poly.type
_entity_poly.pdbx_seq_one_letter_code
_entity_poly.pdbx_strand_id
1 'polypeptide(L)'
;MRLFKLISILVVLFCYNCDKNKRKDDFIKERIKATSLSYQEYIEKTNIPKSFYSHFPMTIKKLPIKLYSNDDLSRDFIYVMLFEYEIDKKTMDSLSAVIKNGNIVKYSDKDLKTLVINKQNLEKKYINFVPYFETHSYDYLENVVSTKDVYSDRTKTGLSENFDIYIFNTKSKDILSDIQTLRSILKQDVKGYSRGICINTKKSILIYWFLAW
;
A
#
# COMPACT_ATOMS: atom_id res chain seq x y z
N MET A 1 -14.27 -16.81 55.01
CA MET A 1 -12.83 -16.61 54.71
C MET A 1 -12.40 -17.01 53.29
N ARG A 2 -13.01 -18.02 52.63
CA ARG A 2 -12.64 -18.42 51.25
C ARG A 2 -13.07 -17.43 50.15
N LEU A 3 -14.19 -16.72 50.33
CA LEU A 3 -14.73 -15.76 49.35
C LEU A 3 -13.82 -14.52 49.16
N PHE A 4 -13.27 -13.98 50.25
CA PHE A 4 -12.36 -12.83 50.21
C PHE A 4 -11.06 -13.14 49.44
N LYS A 5 -10.49 -14.35 49.59
CA LYS A 5 -9.29 -14.76 48.83
C LYS A 5 -9.56 -14.86 47.33
N LEU A 6 -10.76 -15.30 46.93
CA LEU A 6 -11.12 -15.42 45.50
C LEU A 6 -11.27 -14.03 44.84
N ILE A 7 -11.87 -13.08 45.56
CA ILE A 7 -12.04 -11.70 45.09
C ILE A 7 -10.66 -11.02 44.93
N SER A 8 -9.74 -11.20 45.88
CA SER A 8 -8.39 -10.63 45.77
C SER A 8 -7.61 -11.17 44.56
N ILE A 9 -7.72 -12.46 44.23
CA ILE A 9 -7.07 -13.05 43.05
C ILE A 9 -7.66 -12.48 41.75
N LEU A 10 -8.98 -12.33 41.68
CA LEU A 10 -9.65 -11.74 40.52
C LEU A 10 -9.26 -10.27 40.31
N VAL A 11 -9.14 -9.49 41.37
CA VAL A 11 -8.69 -8.09 41.29
C VAL A 11 -7.24 -8.01 40.81
N VAL A 12 -6.34 -8.86 41.32
CA VAL A 12 -4.93 -8.88 40.87
C VAL A 12 -4.81 -9.28 39.39
N LEU A 13 -5.55 -10.30 38.95
CA LEU A 13 -5.58 -10.71 37.54
C LEU A 13 -6.17 -9.62 36.63
N PHE A 14 -7.22 -8.93 37.10
CA PHE A 14 -7.82 -7.82 36.38
C PHE A 14 -6.85 -6.62 36.26
N CYS A 15 -6.21 -6.23 37.36
CA CYS A 15 -5.19 -5.18 37.37
C CYS A 15 -3.98 -5.52 36.48
N TYR A 16 -3.51 -6.76 36.53
CA TYR A 16 -2.40 -7.23 35.68
C TYR A 16 -2.75 -7.18 34.19
N ASN A 17 -3.97 -7.60 33.82
CA ASN A 17 -4.45 -7.51 32.44
C ASN A 17 -4.64 -6.07 31.98
N CYS A 18 -5.14 -5.17 32.83
CA CYS A 18 -5.26 -3.75 32.52
C CYS A 18 -3.89 -3.10 32.24
N ASP A 19 -2.87 -3.40 33.05
CA ASP A 19 -1.52 -2.86 32.85
C ASP A 19 -0.88 -3.41 31.57
N LYS A 20 -1.03 -4.72 31.29
CA LYS A 20 -0.55 -5.32 30.03
C LYS A 20 -1.22 -4.71 28.80
N ASN A 21 -2.52 -4.47 28.83
CA ASN A 21 -3.26 -3.85 27.73
C ASN A 21 -2.82 -2.40 27.52
N LYS A 22 -2.68 -1.63 28.60
CA LYS A 22 -2.20 -0.24 28.52
C LYS A 22 -0.81 -0.15 27.91
N ARG A 23 0.13 -1.01 28.33
CA ARG A 23 1.48 -1.08 27.74
C ARG A 23 1.47 -1.43 26.25
N LYS A 24 0.57 -2.34 25.83
CA LYS A 24 0.40 -2.68 24.42
C LYS A 24 -0.14 -1.49 23.62
N ASP A 25 -1.15 -0.79 24.13
CA ASP A 25 -1.74 0.37 23.46
C ASP A 25 -0.73 1.51 23.33
N ASP A 26 0.05 1.78 24.37
CA ASP A 26 1.10 2.80 24.35
C ASP A 26 2.22 2.44 23.36
N PHE A 27 2.64 1.17 23.32
CA PHE A 27 3.58 0.67 22.31
C PHE A 27 3.08 0.85 20.87
N ILE A 28 1.81 0.51 20.59
CA ILE A 28 1.21 0.67 19.26
C ILE A 28 1.13 2.15 18.88
N LYS A 29 0.77 3.05 19.80
CA LYS A 29 0.75 4.50 19.56
C LYS A 29 2.13 5.05 19.21
N GLU A 30 3.16 4.65 19.95
CA GLU A 30 4.54 5.06 19.67
C GLU A 30 5.01 4.54 18.31
N ARG A 31 4.70 3.29 17.97
CA ARG A 31 5.02 2.74 16.65
C ARG A 31 4.27 3.45 15.52
N ILE A 32 2.98 3.76 15.69
CA ILE A 32 2.21 4.55 14.70
C ILE A 32 2.87 5.90 14.50
N LYS A 33 3.28 6.57 15.59
CA LYS A 33 3.95 7.87 15.52
C LYS A 33 5.29 7.78 14.79
N ALA A 34 6.14 6.82 15.16
CA ALA A 34 7.45 6.61 14.50
C ALA A 34 7.30 6.27 13.02
N THR A 35 6.33 5.40 12.69
CA THR A 35 6.03 4.99 11.32
C THR A 35 5.48 6.16 10.51
N SER A 36 4.59 6.97 11.09
CA SER A 36 4.05 8.17 10.45
C SER A 36 5.16 9.18 10.15
N LEU A 37 6.09 9.39 11.09
CA LEU A 37 7.24 10.29 10.90
C LEU A 37 8.13 9.80 9.76
N SER A 38 8.51 8.51 9.77
CA SER A 38 9.32 7.93 8.70
C SER A 38 8.65 8.01 7.32
N TYR A 39 7.33 7.79 7.28
CA TYR A 39 6.54 7.94 6.05
C TYR A 39 6.48 9.40 5.57
N GLN A 40 6.25 10.37 6.47
CA GLN A 40 6.29 11.80 6.11
C GLN A 40 7.67 12.20 5.58
N GLU A 41 8.72 11.80 6.28
CA GLU A 41 10.10 12.09 5.89
C GLU A 41 10.41 11.55 4.49
N TYR A 42 9.92 10.35 4.15
CA TYR A 42 10.04 9.82 2.79
C TYR A 42 9.30 10.69 1.76
N ILE A 43 8.03 11.03 2.04
CA ILE A 43 7.19 11.83 1.13
C ILE A 43 7.76 13.25 0.92
N GLU A 44 8.39 13.83 1.94
CA GLU A 44 9.04 15.14 1.86
C GLU A 44 10.38 15.11 1.12
N LYS A 45 11.14 14.02 1.25
CA LYS A 45 12.47 13.87 0.65
C LYS A 45 12.48 13.26 -0.76
N THR A 46 11.40 12.59 -1.15
CA THR A 46 11.34 11.95 -2.47
C THR A 46 11.36 13.00 -3.59
N ASN A 47 12.09 12.69 -4.67
CA ASN A 47 12.13 13.53 -5.88
C ASN A 47 10.85 13.40 -6.74
N ILE A 48 9.92 12.54 -6.36
CA ILE A 48 8.69 12.32 -7.11
C ILE A 48 7.74 13.52 -6.88
N PRO A 49 7.12 14.11 -7.92
CA PRO A 49 6.18 15.21 -7.69
C PRO A 49 4.91 14.74 -6.98
N LYS A 50 4.38 15.58 -6.07
CA LYS A 50 3.17 15.30 -5.30
C LYS A 50 1.96 14.90 -6.14
N SER A 51 1.84 15.41 -7.37
CA SER A 51 0.77 15.04 -8.29
C SER A 51 0.75 13.54 -8.63
N PHE A 52 1.88 12.84 -8.53
CA PHE A 52 1.96 11.41 -8.84
C PHE A 52 1.55 10.52 -7.66
N TYR A 53 1.89 10.90 -6.43
CA TYR A 53 1.50 10.17 -5.23
C TYR A 53 0.32 10.81 -4.46
N SER A 54 -0.40 11.78 -5.04
CA SER A 54 -1.48 12.52 -4.36
C SER A 54 -2.64 11.66 -3.82
N HIS A 55 -2.72 10.40 -4.24
CA HIS A 55 -3.73 9.43 -3.81
C HIS A 55 -3.28 8.63 -2.58
N PHE A 56 -2.01 8.69 -2.21
CA PHE A 56 -1.50 8.10 -0.99
C PHE A 56 -2.07 8.85 0.23
N PRO A 57 -2.22 8.19 1.39
CA PRO A 57 -2.68 8.83 2.60
C PRO A 57 -1.69 9.92 3.04
N MET A 58 -2.19 11.05 3.55
CA MET A 58 -1.33 12.07 4.12
C MET A 58 -0.81 11.69 5.50
N THR A 59 -1.47 10.78 6.22
CA THR A 59 -1.06 10.33 7.56
C THR A 59 -1.34 8.85 7.73
N ILE A 60 -0.44 8.14 8.39
CA ILE A 60 -0.62 6.73 8.74
C ILE A 60 -1.42 6.67 10.03
N LYS A 61 -2.61 6.07 9.98
CA LYS A 61 -3.53 6.02 11.12
C LYS A 61 -3.50 4.68 11.84
N LYS A 62 -2.97 3.64 11.19
CA LYS A 62 -3.03 2.25 11.65
C LYS A 62 -1.76 1.51 11.30
N LEU A 63 -1.56 0.41 12.02
CA LEU A 63 -0.56 -0.61 11.75
C LEU A 63 -1.28 -1.96 11.59
N PRO A 64 -0.68 -2.93 10.89
CA PRO A 64 0.61 -2.83 10.20
C PRO A 64 0.53 -2.07 8.87
N ILE A 65 1.65 -1.46 8.47
CA ILE A 65 1.85 -0.92 7.12
C ILE A 65 3.20 -1.35 6.56
N LYS A 66 3.36 -1.30 5.24
CA LYS A 66 4.66 -1.50 4.58
C LYS A 66 4.82 -0.54 3.41
N LEU A 67 5.93 0.18 3.40
CA LEU A 67 6.33 1.05 2.29
C LEU A 67 7.47 0.36 1.52
N TYR A 68 7.28 0.17 0.23
CA TYR A 68 8.36 -0.16 -0.70
C TYR A 68 8.57 1.02 -1.61
N SER A 69 9.82 1.43 -1.76
CA SER A 69 10.17 2.48 -2.69
C SER A 69 11.48 2.20 -3.36
N ASN A 70 11.58 2.70 -4.58
CA ASN A 70 12.81 2.85 -5.31
C ASN A 70 12.69 4.14 -6.12
N ASP A 71 13.36 5.18 -5.64
CA ASP A 71 13.50 6.46 -6.31
C ASP A 71 14.95 6.71 -6.75
N ASP A 72 15.75 5.63 -6.85
CA ASP A 72 17.08 5.65 -7.44
C ASP A 72 16.98 5.98 -8.94
N LEU A 73 17.40 7.21 -9.26
CA LEU A 73 17.37 7.77 -10.60
C LEU A 73 18.39 7.12 -11.55
N SER A 74 19.15 6.10 -11.13
CA SER A 74 20.01 5.31 -12.02
C SER A 74 19.35 4.03 -12.55
N ARG A 75 18.16 3.68 -12.06
CA ARG A 75 17.47 2.43 -12.38
C ARG A 75 16.39 2.61 -13.44
N ASP A 76 16.10 1.53 -14.15
CA ASP A 76 15.11 1.48 -15.24
C ASP A 76 13.67 1.79 -14.78
N PHE A 77 13.38 1.75 -13.47
CA PHE A 77 12.05 1.94 -12.92
C PHE A 77 12.11 2.71 -11.60
N ILE A 78 11.13 3.61 -11.43
CA ILE A 78 10.89 4.32 -10.18
C ILE A 78 9.52 3.90 -9.65
N TYR A 79 9.44 3.50 -8.39
CA TYR A 79 8.19 3.07 -7.80
C TYR A 79 8.05 3.45 -6.34
N VAL A 80 6.79 3.60 -5.92
CA VAL A 80 6.38 3.71 -4.52
C VAL A 80 5.15 2.84 -4.34
N MET A 81 5.16 1.97 -3.35
CA MET A 81 4.02 1.13 -2.99
C MET A 81 3.80 1.17 -1.48
N LEU A 82 2.58 1.49 -1.06
CA LEU A 82 2.19 1.49 0.35
C LEU A 82 1.12 0.44 0.58
N PHE A 83 1.41 -0.51 1.45
CA PHE A 83 0.50 -1.56 1.89
C PHE A 83 -0.04 -1.17 3.26
N GLU A 84 -1.35 -1.12 3.41
CA GLU A 84 -2.03 -0.97 4.69
C GLU A 84 -2.90 -2.20 4.96
N TYR A 85 -2.84 -2.68 6.20
CA TYR A 85 -3.57 -3.87 6.65
C TYR A 85 -4.55 -3.50 7.78
N GLU A 86 -5.51 -4.39 8.05
CA GLU A 86 -6.54 -4.19 9.09
C GLU A 86 -7.32 -2.87 8.96
N ILE A 87 -7.53 -2.43 7.72
CA ILE A 87 -8.35 -1.27 7.44
C ILE A 87 -9.79 -1.56 7.88
N ASP A 88 -10.35 -0.65 8.67
CA ASP A 88 -11.73 -0.79 9.12
C ASP A 88 -12.72 -0.58 7.98
N LYS A 89 -13.89 -1.20 8.14
CA LYS A 89 -14.97 -1.14 7.16
C LYS A 89 -15.36 0.31 6.81
N LYS A 90 -15.39 1.24 7.78
CA LYS A 90 -15.78 2.63 7.52
C LYS A 90 -14.80 3.32 6.58
N THR A 91 -13.49 3.10 6.77
CA THR A 91 -12.45 3.61 5.87
C THR A 91 -12.58 2.97 4.47
N MET A 92 -12.79 1.65 4.40
CA MET A 92 -13.01 0.95 3.12
C MET A 92 -14.25 1.45 2.37
N ASP A 93 -15.37 1.65 3.07
CA ASP A 93 -16.62 2.15 2.52
C ASP A 93 -16.45 3.59 2.01
N SER A 94 -15.74 4.43 2.76
CA SER A 94 -15.44 5.82 2.38
C SER A 94 -14.59 5.87 1.11
N LEU A 95 -13.55 5.04 1.03
CA LEU A 95 -12.69 4.94 -0.15
C LEU A 95 -13.48 4.44 -1.36
N SER A 96 -14.31 3.42 -1.17
CA SER A 96 -15.19 2.88 -2.22
C SER A 96 -16.17 3.93 -2.74
N ALA A 97 -16.69 4.80 -1.87
CA ALA A 97 -17.55 5.91 -2.28
C ALA A 97 -16.79 6.95 -3.11
N VAL A 98 -15.56 7.32 -2.71
CA VAL A 98 -14.71 8.25 -3.48
C VAL A 98 -14.41 7.71 -4.87
N ILE A 99 -14.05 6.43 -4.97
CA ILE A 99 -13.78 5.76 -6.26
C ILE A 99 -15.02 5.80 -7.17
N LYS A 100 -16.19 5.42 -6.64
CA LYS A 100 -17.44 5.42 -7.38
C LYS A 100 -17.80 6.83 -7.88
N ASN A 101 -17.67 7.83 -7.01
CA ASN A 101 -17.99 9.22 -7.36
C ASN A 101 -16.97 9.83 -8.33
N GLY A 102 -15.72 9.38 -8.30
CA GLY A 102 -14.66 9.83 -9.21
C GLY A 102 -14.71 9.23 -10.61
N ASN A 103 -15.73 8.41 -10.93
CA ASN A 103 -15.82 7.64 -12.18
C ASN A 103 -14.56 6.81 -12.47
N ILE A 104 -13.92 6.30 -11.42
CA ILE A 104 -12.69 5.51 -11.54
C ILE A 104 -13.09 4.08 -11.93
N VAL A 105 -12.57 3.62 -13.07
CA VAL A 105 -12.88 2.29 -13.60
C VAL A 105 -12.24 1.21 -12.72
N LYS A 106 -13.07 0.24 -12.33
CA LYS A 106 -12.64 -1.00 -11.69
C LYS A 106 -12.19 -2.00 -12.76
N TYR A 107 -11.05 -2.62 -12.55
CA TYR A 107 -10.51 -3.67 -13.41
C TYR A 107 -10.47 -5.00 -12.66
N SER A 108 -10.74 -6.10 -13.37
CA SER A 108 -10.41 -7.44 -12.88
C SER A 108 -9.01 -7.84 -13.33
N ASP A 109 -8.38 -8.78 -12.62
CA ASP A 109 -7.07 -9.34 -13.01
C ASP A 109 -7.06 -9.89 -14.45
N LYS A 110 -8.22 -10.35 -14.96
CA LYS A 110 -8.36 -10.86 -16.33
C LYS A 110 -8.25 -9.76 -17.38
N ASP A 111 -8.77 -8.57 -17.09
CA ASP A 111 -8.83 -7.43 -18.00
C ASP A 111 -7.51 -6.65 -18.08
N LEU A 112 -6.58 -6.93 -17.16
CA LEU A 112 -5.34 -6.19 -17.01
C LEU A 112 -4.22 -6.72 -17.91
N LYS A 113 -3.38 -5.76 -18.32
CA LYS A 113 -2.02 -6.03 -18.76
C LYS A 113 -1.08 -5.64 -17.64
N THR A 114 -0.27 -6.58 -17.19
CA THR A 114 0.66 -6.34 -16.08
C THR A 114 2.00 -5.89 -16.62
N LEU A 115 2.60 -4.89 -15.96
CA LEU A 115 4.00 -4.57 -16.12
C LEU A 115 4.82 -5.48 -15.18
N VAL A 116 5.50 -6.46 -15.73
CA VAL A 116 6.41 -7.32 -14.98
C VAL A 116 7.77 -6.62 -14.87
N ILE A 117 8.20 -6.32 -13.65
CA ILE A 117 9.45 -5.59 -13.38
C ILE A 117 10.60 -6.62 -13.25
N ASN A 118 10.83 -7.44 -14.29
CA ASN A 118 12.13 -8.12 -14.47
C ASN A 118 12.39 -8.59 -15.92
N LYS A 119 13.51 -8.08 -16.45
CA LYS A 119 14.32 -8.37 -17.65
C LYS A 119 13.68 -9.00 -18.91
N GLN A 120 13.75 -8.18 -19.97
CA GLN A 120 13.75 -8.49 -21.41
C GLN A 120 12.39 -8.34 -22.12
N ASN A 121 12.33 -7.26 -22.92
CA ASN A 121 11.36 -6.98 -23.99
C ASN A 121 9.93 -6.61 -23.56
N LEU A 122 9.72 -5.31 -23.35
CA LEU A 122 8.39 -4.69 -23.43
C LEU A 122 8.09 -4.29 -24.88
N GLU A 123 7.65 -5.23 -25.72
CA GLU A 123 7.05 -4.90 -27.02
C GLU A 123 5.54 -4.61 -26.91
N LYS A 124 5.24 -3.32 -27.10
CA LYS A 124 4.06 -2.62 -27.64
C LYS A 124 2.61 -3.09 -27.40
N LYS A 125 1.82 -2.02 -27.15
CA LYS A 125 0.38 -1.76 -27.30
C LYS A 125 -0.51 -2.23 -26.14
N TYR A 126 -1.48 -1.37 -25.82
CA TYR A 126 -2.50 -1.38 -24.75
C TYR A 126 -2.15 -0.66 -23.44
N ILE A 127 -3.15 0.06 -22.89
CA ILE A 127 -3.02 1.36 -22.18
C ILE A 127 -3.13 1.25 -20.64
N ASN A 128 -3.35 0.10 -20.03
CA ASN A 128 -3.60 0.00 -18.57
C ASN A 128 -2.53 -0.85 -17.87
N PHE A 129 -1.45 -0.21 -17.41
CA PHE A 129 -0.37 -0.91 -16.70
C PHE A 129 -0.64 -0.98 -15.19
N VAL A 130 -0.58 -2.18 -14.62
CA VAL A 130 -0.52 -2.42 -13.17
C VAL A 130 0.81 -3.10 -12.89
N PRO A 131 1.56 -2.73 -11.82
CA PRO A 131 2.77 -3.44 -11.46
C PRO A 131 2.47 -4.91 -11.18
N TYR A 132 3.40 -5.79 -11.52
CA TYR A 132 3.44 -7.11 -10.93
C TYR A 132 3.95 -6.99 -9.49
N PHE A 133 3.13 -7.43 -8.54
CA PHE A 133 3.43 -7.37 -7.12
C PHE A 133 4.23 -8.61 -6.72
N GLU A 134 5.56 -8.49 -6.74
CA GLU A 134 6.44 -9.58 -6.36
C GLU A 134 6.29 -9.96 -4.88
N THR A 135 6.41 -11.25 -4.61
CA THR A 135 6.32 -11.79 -3.25
C THR A 135 7.53 -11.35 -2.43
N HIS A 136 7.29 -10.83 -1.24
CA HIS A 136 8.33 -10.48 -0.27
C HIS A 136 8.09 -11.26 1.03
N SER A 137 9.15 -11.64 1.76
CA SER A 137 8.99 -12.25 3.09
C SER A 137 8.39 -11.24 4.08
N TYR A 138 7.63 -11.77 5.03
CA TYR A 138 6.94 -11.01 6.06
C TYR A 138 7.57 -11.33 7.40
N ASP A 139 8.58 -10.57 7.80
CA ASP A 139 9.20 -10.73 9.11
C ASP A 139 8.85 -9.55 10.03
N TYR A 140 7.54 -9.34 10.28
CA TYR A 140 7.07 -8.40 11.30
C TYR A 140 6.35 -9.12 12.43
N LEU A 141 6.62 -8.68 13.66
CA LEU A 141 6.05 -9.23 14.89
C LEU A 141 4.53 -9.04 14.97
N GLU A 142 3.98 -8.09 14.22
CA GLU A 142 2.55 -7.76 14.18
C GLU A 142 1.76 -8.51 13.09
N ASN A 143 2.37 -9.44 12.35
CA ASN A 143 1.76 -10.05 11.16
C ASN A 143 0.38 -10.69 11.43
N VAL A 144 -0.69 -9.97 11.10
CA VAL A 144 -2.08 -10.48 11.05
C VAL A 144 -2.43 -11.03 9.67
N VAL A 145 -1.60 -10.72 8.67
CA VAL A 145 -1.80 -11.06 7.26
C VAL A 145 -0.65 -11.94 6.79
N SER A 146 -0.96 -13.10 6.22
CA SER A 146 0.03 -14.00 5.65
C SER A 146 0.43 -13.59 4.24
N THR A 147 1.58 -14.05 3.76
CA THR A 147 2.01 -13.87 2.35
C THR A 147 0.93 -14.28 1.35
N LYS A 148 0.23 -15.37 1.63
CA LYS A 148 -0.82 -15.93 0.75
C LYS A 148 -2.10 -15.07 0.74
N ASP A 149 -2.30 -14.22 1.74
CA ASP A 149 -3.41 -13.27 1.77
C ASP A 149 -3.19 -12.05 0.88
N VAL A 150 -1.95 -11.83 0.43
CA VAL A 150 -1.57 -10.68 -0.41
C VAL A 150 -1.13 -11.12 -1.79
N TYR A 151 -0.31 -12.18 -1.89
CA TYR A 151 0.35 -12.58 -3.12
C TYR A 151 -0.12 -13.94 -3.64
N SER A 152 -0.06 -14.11 -4.96
CA SER A 152 -0.33 -15.37 -5.67
C SER A 152 0.45 -15.39 -6.98
N ASP A 153 1.12 -16.51 -7.25
CA ASP A 153 1.77 -16.80 -8.54
C ASP A 153 0.76 -17.14 -9.65
N ARG A 154 -0.52 -17.30 -9.32
CA ARG A 154 -1.58 -17.69 -10.25
C ARG A 154 -2.30 -16.52 -10.92
N THR A 155 -2.09 -15.30 -10.44
CA THR A 155 -2.74 -14.11 -10.98
C THR A 155 -1.77 -13.31 -11.84
N LYS A 156 -2.30 -12.58 -12.81
CA LYS A 156 -1.45 -11.76 -13.70
C LYS A 156 -0.75 -10.65 -12.95
N THR A 157 -1.35 -10.16 -11.86
CA THR A 157 -0.82 -9.06 -11.05
C THR A 157 0.10 -9.52 -9.93
N GLY A 158 0.22 -10.82 -9.65
CA GLY A 158 0.96 -11.32 -8.50
C GLY A 158 0.22 -11.16 -7.16
N LEU A 159 -0.98 -10.54 -7.17
CA LEU A 159 -1.83 -10.39 -5.99
C LEU A 159 -2.72 -11.62 -5.79
N SER A 160 -3.11 -11.91 -4.56
CA SER A 160 -4.09 -12.98 -4.29
C SER A 160 -5.45 -12.66 -4.91
N GLU A 161 -6.37 -13.61 -4.88
CA GLU A 161 -7.74 -13.36 -5.32
C GLU A 161 -8.44 -12.31 -4.43
N ASN A 162 -9.52 -11.71 -4.96
CA ASN A 162 -10.39 -10.72 -4.30
C ASN A 162 -9.81 -9.30 -4.14
N PHE A 163 -8.73 -8.99 -4.85
CA PHE A 163 -8.33 -7.60 -5.03
C PHE A 163 -9.15 -6.95 -6.16
N ASP A 164 -9.84 -5.87 -5.81
CA ASP A 164 -10.40 -4.92 -6.77
C ASP A 164 -9.32 -3.90 -7.13
N ILE A 165 -9.08 -3.69 -8.43
CA ILE A 165 -7.98 -2.85 -8.91
C ILE A 165 -8.53 -1.60 -9.57
N TYR A 166 -8.09 -0.44 -9.08
CA TYR A 166 -8.55 0.87 -9.54
C TYR A 166 -7.36 1.68 -10.04
N ILE A 167 -7.33 1.93 -11.35
CA ILE A 167 -6.27 2.71 -12.00
C ILE A 167 -6.72 4.16 -12.06
N PHE A 168 -5.98 5.05 -11.41
CA PHE A 168 -6.34 6.47 -11.32
C PHE A 168 -5.80 7.25 -12.51
N ASN A 169 -4.61 6.87 -12.98
CA ASN A 169 -4.03 7.45 -14.17
C ASN A 169 -2.98 6.50 -14.73
N THR A 170 -2.91 6.43 -16.05
CA THR A 170 -1.87 5.74 -16.77
C THR A 170 -1.60 6.51 -18.05
N LYS A 171 -0.34 6.85 -18.29
CA LYS A 171 0.07 7.57 -19.49
C LYS A 171 1.27 6.88 -20.10
N SER A 172 1.20 6.63 -21.40
CA SER A 172 2.34 6.29 -22.24
C SER A 172 2.87 7.55 -22.95
N LYS A 173 4.08 7.43 -23.49
CA LYS A 173 4.95 8.42 -24.17
C LYS A 173 4.29 9.55 -24.98
N ASP A 174 3.02 9.44 -25.38
CA ASP A 174 2.33 10.33 -26.31
C ASP A 174 1.61 11.53 -25.62
N ILE A 175 1.53 11.57 -24.29
CA ILE A 175 0.95 12.72 -23.56
C ILE A 175 2.09 13.51 -22.88
N LEU A 176 2.55 14.56 -23.59
CA LEU A 176 3.82 15.27 -23.35
C LEU A 176 3.99 15.88 -21.94
N SER A 177 3.00 16.55 -21.37
CA SER A 177 3.22 17.46 -20.23
C SER A 177 3.70 16.77 -18.95
N ASP A 178 3.02 15.69 -18.55
CA ASP A 178 3.29 15.02 -17.27
C ASP A 178 4.56 14.18 -17.37
N ILE A 179 4.77 13.54 -18.53
CA ILE A 179 5.94 12.72 -18.80
C ILE A 179 7.18 13.62 -18.93
N GLN A 180 7.09 14.79 -19.57
CA GLN A 180 8.20 15.75 -19.59
C GLN A 180 8.55 16.25 -18.19
N THR A 181 7.55 16.51 -17.35
CA THR A 181 7.77 16.89 -15.94
C THR A 181 8.52 15.79 -15.20
N LEU A 182 8.08 14.52 -15.34
CA LEU A 182 8.79 13.37 -14.79
C LEU A 182 10.22 13.25 -15.33
N ARG A 183 10.42 13.34 -16.65
CA ARG A 183 11.76 13.27 -17.26
C ARG A 183 12.71 14.36 -16.75
N SER A 184 12.21 15.59 -16.63
CA SER A 184 12.99 16.74 -16.16
C SER A 184 13.45 16.54 -14.71
N ILE A 185 12.53 16.07 -13.86
CA ILE A 185 12.78 15.91 -12.42
C ILE A 185 13.61 14.67 -12.13
N LEU A 186 13.29 13.55 -12.78
CA LEU A 186 13.94 12.26 -12.58
C LEU A 186 15.23 12.12 -13.39
N LYS A 187 15.51 13.05 -14.31
CA LYS A 187 16.69 13.04 -15.20
C LYS A 187 16.86 11.73 -15.98
N GLN A 188 15.75 11.08 -16.31
CA GLN A 188 15.68 9.81 -17.04
C GLN A 188 14.71 9.89 -18.22
N ASP A 189 14.89 9.02 -19.22
CA ASP A 189 13.91 8.84 -20.31
C ASP A 189 12.74 7.97 -19.84
N VAL A 190 11.85 8.56 -19.03
CA VAL A 190 10.58 7.95 -18.63
C VAL A 190 9.67 7.82 -19.87
N LYS A 191 9.26 6.60 -20.17
CA LYS A 191 8.35 6.21 -21.25
C LYS A 191 6.90 6.19 -20.81
N GLY A 192 6.62 6.08 -19.52
CA GLY A 192 5.26 6.17 -19.00
C GLY A 192 5.17 6.04 -17.48
N TYR A 193 3.95 6.13 -16.99
CA TYR A 193 3.67 5.88 -15.58
C TYR A 193 2.28 5.28 -15.37
N SER A 194 2.09 4.69 -14.21
CA SER A 194 0.81 4.23 -13.69
C SER A 194 0.71 4.52 -12.19
N ARG A 195 -0.52 4.79 -11.75
CA ARG A 195 -0.85 4.92 -10.34
C ARG A 195 -2.27 4.48 -10.04
N GLY A 196 -2.50 4.01 -8.83
CA GLY A 196 -3.80 3.54 -8.42
C GLY A 196 -3.81 2.86 -7.06
N ILE A 197 -4.91 2.14 -6.80
CA ILE A 197 -5.14 1.41 -5.56
C ILE A 197 -5.72 0.01 -5.79
N CYS A 198 -5.27 -0.96 -5.01
CA CYS A 198 -5.84 -2.30 -4.93
C CYS A 198 -6.53 -2.47 -3.59
N ILE A 199 -7.77 -2.98 -3.60
CA ILE A 199 -8.58 -3.15 -2.39
C ILE A 199 -8.99 -4.61 -2.25
N ASN A 200 -8.63 -5.24 -1.15
CA ASN A 200 -9.20 -6.53 -0.73
C ASN A 200 -10.06 -6.31 0.52
N THR A 201 -11.35 -6.11 0.32
CA THR A 201 -12.31 -5.86 1.41
C THR A 201 -12.46 -7.05 2.34
N LYS A 202 -12.33 -8.28 1.82
CA LYS A 202 -12.45 -9.52 2.62
C LYS A 202 -11.30 -9.68 3.61
N LYS A 203 -10.11 -9.24 3.23
CA LYS A 203 -8.89 -9.32 4.04
C LYS A 203 -8.52 -7.98 4.70
N SER A 204 -9.30 -6.94 4.49
CA SER A 204 -9.02 -5.57 4.96
C SER A 204 -7.64 -5.06 4.55
N ILE A 205 -7.27 -5.29 3.27
CA ILE A 205 -5.97 -4.89 2.71
C ILE A 205 -6.16 -3.81 1.68
N LEU A 206 -5.31 -2.79 1.74
CA LEU A 206 -5.25 -1.70 0.80
C LEU A 206 -3.82 -1.52 0.30
N ILE A 207 -3.64 -1.38 -1.00
CA ILE A 207 -2.33 -1.17 -1.62
C ILE A 207 -2.42 0.06 -2.49
N TYR A 208 -1.59 1.06 -2.24
CA TYR A 208 -1.39 2.22 -3.11
C TYR A 208 -0.15 1.98 -3.95
N TRP A 209 -0.15 2.39 -5.23
CA TRP A 209 1.04 2.33 -6.05
C TRP A 209 1.23 3.57 -6.93
N PHE A 210 2.49 3.89 -7.15
CA PHE A 210 2.99 4.69 -8.25
C PHE A 210 4.17 3.95 -8.89
N LEU A 211 4.23 3.96 -10.22
CA LEU A 211 5.28 3.32 -11.00
C LEU A 211 5.55 4.15 -12.25
N ALA A 212 6.82 4.41 -12.53
CA ALA A 212 7.31 5.02 -13.76
C ALA A 212 8.41 4.13 -14.37
N TRP A 213 8.44 4.08 -15.71
CA TRP A 213 9.35 3.30 -16.56
C TRP A 213 9.69 4.06 -17.84
#